data_AF-A0A9X2QND3-F1
#
_entry.id   AF-A0A9X2QND3-F1
#
_cell.length_a   1.000
_cell.length_b   1.000
_cell.length_c   1.000
_cell.angle_alpha   90.00
_cell.angle_beta   90.00
_cell.angle_gamma   90.00
#
_symmetry.space_group_name_H-M   'P 1'
#
loop_
_entity.id
_entity.type
_entity.pdbx_description
1 polymer ?
#
loop_
_entity_poly.entity_id
_entity_poly.type
_entity_poly.pdbx_seq_one_letter_code
_entity_poly.pdbx_strand_id
1 'polypeptide(L)'
;MVQIDTDYVGDLRCEAEHGPSGVTLTTDAPEDNHGEGRSFSPTDLVATALGTCIATILGIQAEKHALDLDGIEISVEKEMASNPRRIASLRTDVTMPTALDAQTRERVERAARHCPVDESIHPDIEVPITFHWPDGGSAS
;
A
#
# COMPACT_ATOMS: atom_id res chain seq x y z
N MET A 1 -0.45 18.31 11.41
CA MET A 1 -1.24 18.57 10.20
C MET A 1 -0.27 18.59 9.04
N VAL A 2 -0.56 17.85 7.98
CA VAL A 2 0.25 17.83 6.75
C VAL A 2 -0.66 18.37 5.65
N GLN A 3 -0.18 19.33 4.88
CA GLN A 3 -0.89 19.90 3.74
C GLN A 3 -0.34 19.31 2.45
N ILE A 4 -1.25 18.95 1.55
CA ILE A 4 -0.95 18.48 0.20
C ILE A 4 -1.72 19.40 -0.72
N ASP A 5 -1.00 20.20 -1.48
CA ASP A 5 -1.58 21.12 -2.46
C ASP A 5 -1.63 20.41 -3.81
N THR A 6 -2.66 20.67 -4.62
CA THR A 6 -2.87 19.97 -5.91
C THR A 6 -3.34 20.94 -6.97
N ASP A 7 -2.63 20.94 -8.10
CA ASP A 7 -2.93 21.72 -9.28
C ASP A 7 -3.40 20.80 -10.41
N TYR A 8 -4.53 21.16 -11.04
CA TYR A 8 -4.98 20.54 -12.28
C TYR A 8 -4.27 21.19 -13.47
N VAL A 9 -3.47 20.40 -14.18
CA VAL A 9 -2.59 20.91 -15.24
C VAL A 9 -3.13 20.69 -16.66
N GLY A 10 -4.39 20.28 -16.78
CA GLY A 10 -5.02 19.92 -18.05
C GLY A 10 -4.88 18.43 -18.37
N ASP A 11 -5.53 17.98 -19.46
CA ASP A 11 -5.44 16.61 -19.98
C ASP A 11 -5.65 15.51 -18.94
N LEU A 12 -6.57 15.73 -18.01
CA LEU A 12 -6.89 14.79 -16.91
C LEU A 12 -5.69 14.44 -16.02
N ARG A 13 -4.71 15.36 -15.94
CA ARG A 13 -3.50 15.24 -15.16
C ARG A 13 -3.46 16.25 -14.02
N CYS A 14 -2.92 15.83 -12.88
CA CYS A 14 -2.71 16.68 -11.71
C CYS A 14 -1.25 16.58 -11.23
N GLU A 15 -0.75 17.67 -10.66
CA GLU A 15 0.49 17.71 -9.89
C GLU A 15 0.15 18.04 -8.44
N ALA A 16 0.70 17.26 -7.50
CA ALA A 16 0.52 17.51 -6.08
C ALA A 16 1.86 17.71 -5.39
N GLU A 17 1.92 18.65 -4.45
CA GLU A 17 3.11 18.97 -3.66
C GLU A 17 2.86 18.64 -2.18
N HIS A 18 3.79 17.88 -1.58
CA HIS A 18 3.81 17.63 -0.15
C HIS A 18 4.46 18.81 0.58
N GLY A 19 3.65 19.68 1.19
CA GLY A 19 4.11 20.96 1.74
C GLY A 19 5.33 20.90 2.67
N PRO A 20 5.44 19.92 3.60
CA PRO A 20 6.61 19.84 4.47
C PRO A 20 7.93 19.49 3.78
N SER A 21 7.92 18.70 2.70
CA SER A 21 9.15 18.24 2.03
C SER A 21 9.39 18.88 0.66
N GLY A 22 8.40 19.55 0.09
CA GLY A 22 8.44 20.08 -1.28
C GLY A 22 8.50 18.99 -2.36
N VAL A 23 8.29 17.71 -2.00
CA VAL A 23 8.28 16.61 -2.97
C VAL A 23 6.99 16.67 -3.75
N THR A 24 7.09 16.54 -5.07
CA THR A 24 5.96 16.51 -5.96
C THR A 24 5.65 15.11 -6.46
N LEU A 25 4.38 14.88 -6.79
CA LEU A 25 3.91 13.65 -7.43
C LEU A 25 2.89 14.00 -8.52
N THR A 26 2.81 13.18 -9.55
CA THR A 26 1.89 13.38 -10.68
C THR A 26 0.87 12.26 -10.73
N THR A 27 -0.39 12.61 -10.97
CA THR A 27 -1.42 11.63 -11.35
C THR A 27 -1.98 11.89 -12.73
N ASP A 28 -2.39 10.83 -13.42
CA ASP A 28 -3.03 10.90 -14.73
C ASP A 28 -4.26 9.97 -14.72
N ALA A 29 -5.31 10.33 -15.47
CA ALA A 29 -6.43 9.42 -15.62
C ALA A 29 -5.99 8.17 -16.42
N PRO A 30 -6.48 6.98 -16.06
CA PRO A 30 -6.16 5.77 -16.81
C PRO A 30 -6.90 5.75 -18.15
N GLU A 31 -6.40 4.96 -19.11
CA GLU A 31 -6.98 4.83 -20.46
C GLU A 31 -8.45 4.36 -20.41
N ASP A 32 -8.80 3.51 -19.43
CA ASP A 32 -10.17 3.02 -19.22
C ASP A 32 -11.12 4.11 -18.68
N ASN A 33 -10.61 5.30 -18.35
CA ASN A 33 -11.38 6.41 -17.83
C ASN A 33 -10.93 7.76 -18.42
N HIS A 34 -10.89 7.83 -19.75
CA HIS A 34 -10.67 9.03 -20.57
C HIS A 34 -9.25 9.61 -20.60
N GLY A 35 -8.31 9.07 -19.82
CA GLY A 35 -6.93 9.58 -19.79
C GLY A 35 -5.97 8.83 -20.70
N GLU A 36 -4.68 9.09 -20.52
CA GLU A 36 -3.59 8.50 -21.31
C GLU A 36 -2.77 7.48 -20.52
N GLY A 37 -3.08 7.26 -19.23
CA GLY A 37 -2.39 6.26 -18.39
C GLY A 37 -0.89 6.53 -18.20
N ARG A 38 -0.47 7.79 -18.27
CA ARG A 38 0.96 8.18 -18.26
C ARG A 38 1.62 8.14 -16.89
N SER A 39 0.83 8.07 -15.82
CA SER A 39 1.26 8.02 -14.42
C SER A 39 0.24 7.21 -13.61
N PHE A 40 0.49 7.06 -12.32
CA PHE A 40 -0.48 6.55 -11.37
C PHE A 40 -1.79 7.34 -11.46
N SER A 41 -2.93 6.65 -11.51
CA SER A 41 -4.22 7.31 -11.27
C SER A 41 -4.38 7.65 -9.79
N PRO A 42 -5.29 8.57 -9.43
CA PRO A 42 -5.59 8.85 -8.02
C PRO A 42 -5.98 7.58 -7.24
N THR A 43 -6.65 6.62 -7.88
CA THR A 43 -7.01 5.34 -7.23
C THR A 43 -5.83 4.37 -7.10
N ASP A 44 -4.83 4.46 -7.98
CA ASP A 44 -3.59 3.68 -7.84
C ASP A 44 -2.77 4.19 -6.65
N LEU A 45 -2.84 5.51 -6.37
CA LEU A 45 -2.21 6.06 -5.17
C LEU A 45 -2.83 5.56 -3.87
N VAL A 46 -4.11 5.17 -3.86
CA VAL A 46 -4.72 4.51 -2.68
C VAL A 46 -4.10 3.12 -2.47
N ALA A 47 -3.96 2.33 -3.53
CA ALA A 47 -3.27 1.04 -3.46
C ALA A 47 -1.79 1.20 -3.05
N THR A 48 -1.13 2.20 -3.60
CA THR A 48 0.26 2.55 -3.27
C THR A 48 0.40 2.97 -1.80
N ALA A 49 -0.54 3.79 -1.30
CA ALA A 49 -0.57 4.22 0.10
C ALA A 49 -0.75 3.02 1.03
N LEU A 50 -1.63 2.06 0.70
CA LEU A 50 -1.81 0.84 1.50
C LEU A 50 -0.51 0.03 1.56
N GLY A 51 0.08 -0.30 0.42
CA GLY A 51 1.30 -1.11 0.36
C GLY A 51 2.48 -0.45 1.09
N THR A 52 2.69 0.85 0.87
CA THR A 52 3.78 1.59 1.53
C THR A 52 3.53 1.80 3.03
N CYS A 53 2.28 1.94 3.46
CA CYS A 53 1.92 2.01 4.87
C CYS A 53 2.21 0.68 5.59
N ILE A 54 1.81 -0.45 4.99
CA ILE A 54 2.12 -1.79 5.51
C ILE A 54 3.64 -1.97 5.63
N ALA A 55 4.41 -1.67 4.57
CA ALA A 55 5.87 -1.77 4.59
C ALA A 55 6.49 -0.94 5.72
N THR A 56 6.01 0.30 5.90
CA THR A 56 6.50 1.21 6.93
C THR A 56 6.21 0.66 8.34
N ILE A 57 5.01 0.13 8.58
CA ILE A 57 4.65 -0.47 9.87
C ILE A 57 5.48 -1.73 10.15
N LEU A 58 5.73 -2.57 9.13
CA LEU A 58 6.62 -3.72 9.25
C LEU A 58 8.06 -3.29 9.57
N GLY A 59 8.57 -2.24 8.92
CA GLY A 59 9.87 -1.64 9.25
C GLY A 59 9.95 -1.14 10.70
N ILE A 60 8.89 -0.50 11.21
CA ILE A 60 8.80 -0.10 12.62
C ILE A 60 8.84 -1.33 13.55
N GLN A 61 8.16 -2.42 13.21
CA GLN A 61 8.26 -3.67 13.99
C GLN A 61 9.66 -4.27 13.91
N ALA A 62 10.31 -4.21 12.74
CA ALA A 62 11.67 -4.70 12.54
C ALA A 62 12.64 -4.02 13.50
N GLU A 63 12.63 -2.68 13.53
CA GLU A 63 13.48 -1.90 14.43
C GLU A 63 13.18 -2.21 15.91
N LYS A 64 11.90 -2.21 16.29
CA LYS A 64 11.48 -2.44 17.68
C LYS A 64 11.87 -3.82 18.22
N HIS A 65 11.92 -4.82 17.34
CA HIS A 65 12.17 -6.21 17.69
C HIS A 65 13.52 -6.74 17.22
N ALA A 66 14.40 -5.85 16.71
CA ALA A 66 15.71 -6.20 16.15
C ALA A 66 15.63 -7.33 15.11
N LEU A 67 14.63 -7.25 14.23
CA LEU A 67 14.47 -8.17 13.10
C LEU A 67 15.12 -7.55 11.87
N ASP A 68 15.73 -8.39 11.03
CA ASP A 68 16.14 -8.00 9.68
C ASP A 68 15.00 -8.37 8.72
N LEU A 69 14.26 -7.35 8.28
CA LEU A 69 13.19 -7.49 7.30
C LEU A 69 13.51 -6.71 6.01
N ASP A 70 14.79 -6.41 5.75
CA ASP A 70 15.19 -5.82 4.48
C ASP A 70 14.84 -6.79 3.34
N GLY A 71 14.27 -6.26 2.26
CA GLY A 71 13.80 -7.08 1.14
C GLY A 71 12.38 -7.63 1.28
N ILE A 72 11.56 -7.12 2.21
CA ILE A 72 10.10 -7.31 2.11
C ILE A 72 9.63 -6.82 0.73
N GLU A 73 8.84 -7.64 0.05
CA GLU A 73 8.14 -7.28 -1.18
C GLU A 73 6.64 -7.22 -0.91
N ILE A 74 5.99 -6.16 -1.39
CA ILE A 74 4.53 -5.98 -1.25
C ILE A 74 3.95 -5.67 -2.62
N SER A 75 2.96 -6.44 -3.03
CA SER A 75 2.13 -6.19 -4.20
C SER A 75 0.71 -5.89 -3.76
N VAL A 76 0.09 -4.87 -4.35
CA VAL A 76 -1.32 -4.53 -4.12
C VAL A 76 -2.04 -4.52 -5.46
N GLU A 77 -2.94 -5.49 -5.66
CA GLU A 77 -3.83 -5.54 -6.82
C GLU A 77 -5.12 -4.79 -6.51
N LYS A 78 -5.44 -3.80 -7.34
CA LYS A 78 -6.64 -2.97 -7.21
C LYS A 78 -7.70 -3.39 -8.22
N GLU A 79 -8.89 -3.71 -7.75
CA GLU A 79 -10.07 -3.96 -8.57
C GLU A 79 -11.08 -2.81 -8.48
N MET A 80 -11.66 -2.41 -9.61
CA MET A 80 -12.66 -1.34 -9.67
C MET A 80 -14.07 -1.91 -9.86
N ALA A 81 -15.03 -1.48 -9.05
CA ALA A 81 -16.45 -1.69 -9.31
C ALA A 81 -16.99 -0.58 -10.22
N SER A 82 -18.05 -0.89 -10.96
CA SER A 82 -18.85 0.08 -11.73
C SER A 82 -20.17 0.38 -11.03
N ASN A 83 -20.73 1.58 -11.26
CA ASN A 83 -22.06 2.01 -10.79
C ASN A 83 -22.28 2.03 -9.26
N PRO A 84 -21.71 2.99 -8.51
CA PRO A 84 -20.75 4.02 -8.94
C PRO A 84 -19.33 3.46 -9.13
N ARG A 85 -18.51 4.13 -9.95
CA ARG A 85 -17.09 3.80 -10.11
C ARG A 85 -16.37 4.03 -8.78
N ARG A 86 -15.83 2.96 -8.18
CA ARG A 86 -15.06 3.00 -6.93
C ARG A 86 -14.13 1.80 -6.84
N ILE A 87 -13.16 1.85 -5.94
CA ILE A 87 -12.35 0.69 -5.59
C ILE A 87 -13.28 -0.35 -4.95
N ALA A 88 -13.22 -1.59 -5.44
CA ALA A 88 -13.95 -2.74 -4.90
C ALA A 88 -13.06 -3.56 -3.97
N SER A 89 -11.81 -3.79 -4.39
CA SER A 89 -10.85 -4.56 -3.61
C SER A 89 -9.42 -4.05 -3.77
N LEU A 90 -8.61 -4.27 -2.73
CA LEU A 90 -7.17 -4.03 -2.65
C LEU A 90 -6.49 -5.29 -2.11
N ARG A 91 -6.28 -6.28 -2.99
CA ARG A 91 -5.69 -7.56 -2.60
C ARG A 91 -4.18 -7.38 -2.42
N THR A 92 -3.70 -7.68 -1.22
CA THR A 92 -2.30 -7.43 -0.86
C THR A 92 -1.58 -8.74 -0.61
N ASP A 93 -0.48 -8.94 -1.31
CA ASP A 93 0.47 -10.03 -1.08
C ASP A 93 1.75 -9.46 -0.47
N VAL A 94 2.13 -9.99 0.69
CA VAL A 94 3.34 -9.59 1.43
C VAL A 94 4.29 -10.78 1.45
N THR A 95 5.42 -10.67 0.74
CA THR A 95 6.48 -11.68 0.75
C THR A 95 7.51 -11.30 1.80
N MET A 96 7.63 -12.15 2.81
CA MET A 96 8.56 -11.94 3.91
C MET A 96 9.96 -12.47 3.52
N PRO A 97 11.03 -11.71 3.77
CA PRO A 97 12.38 -12.10 3.34
C PRO A 97 12.99 -13.19 4.23
N THR A 98 12.46 -13.36 5.45
CA THR A 98 12.99 -14.30 6.43
C THR A 98 11.87 -15.02 7.18
N ALA A 99 12.17 -16.23 7.66
CA ALA A 99 11.28 -16.97 8.52
C ALA A 99 11.35 -16.43 9.95
N LEU A 100 10.20 -16.17 10.56
CA LEU A 100 10.08 -15.80 11.97
C LEU A 100 9.45 -16.93 12.79
N ASP A 101 9.57 -16.88 14.11
CA ASP A 101 8.81 -17.77 15.00
C ASP A 101 7.32 -17.37 15.01
N ALA A 102 6.44 -18.29 15.43
CA ALA A 102 5.00 -18.10 15.36
C ALA A 102 4.50 -16.86 16.13
N GLN A 103 5.08 -16.55 17.30
CA GLN A 103 4.67 -15.39 18.08
C GLN A 103 5.05 -14.08 17.39
N THR A 104 6.25 -14.03 16.81
CA THR A 104 6.70 -12.85 16.07
C THR A 104 5.91 -12.68 14.78
N ARG A 105 5.62 -13.76 14.04
CA ARG A 105 4.74 -13.75 12.85
C ARG A 105 3.38 -13.13 13.19
N GLU A 106 2.70 -13.64 14.22
CA GLU A 106 1.38 -13.13 14.63
C GLU A 106 1.42 -11.62 14.97
N ARG A 107 2.48 -11.15 15.63
CA ARG A 107 2.66 -9.74 15.94
C ARG A 107 2.81 -8.88 14.69
N VAL A 108 3.69 -9.25 13.76
CA VAL A 108 3.95 -8.45 12.57
C VAL A 108 2.75 -8.46 11.62
N GLU A 109 2.09 -9.60 11.45
CA GLU A 109 0.86 -9.71 10.66
C GLU A 109 -0.25 -8.84 11.25
N ARG A 110 -0.44 -8.86 12.57
CA ARG A 110 -1.42 -8.00 13.24
C ARG A 110 -1.10 -6.52 13.04
N ALA A 111 0.17 -6.13 13.15
CA ALA A 111 0.57 -4.73 12.96
C ALA A 111 0.28 -4.26 11.53
N ALA A 112 0.63 -5.06 10.52
CA ALA A 112 0.33 -4.78 9.12
C ALA A 112 -1.17 -4.64 8.85
N ARG A 113 -2.01 -5.52 9.42
CA ARG A 113 -3.48 -5.50 9.31
C ARG A 113 -4.17 -4.37 10.07
N HIS A 114 -3.42 -3.52 10.77
CA HIS A 114 -3.95 -2.35 11.49
C HIS A 114 -3.09 -1.13 11.19
N CYS A 115 -2.53 -1.08 9.97
CA CYS A 115 -1.78 0.10 9.55
C CYS A 115 -2.75 1.30 9.39
N PRO A 116 -2.29 2.54 9.61
CA PRO A 116 -3.17 3.72 9.54
C PRO A 116 -4.00 3.85 8.25
N VAL A 117 -3.46 3.41 7.10
CA VAL A 117 -4.20 3.45 5.83
C VAL A 117 -5.30 2.41 5.79
N ASP A 118 -5.04 1.16 6.21
CA ASP A 118 -6.04 0.09 6.28
C ASP A 118 -7.23 0.50 7.17
N GLU A 119 -6.93 1.05 8.36
CA GLU A 119 -7.92 1.59 9.31
C GLU A 119 -8.72 2.80 8.78
N SER A 120 -8.27 3.41 7.67
CA SER A 120 -8.89 4.60 7.07
C SER A 120 -9.62 4.30 5.75
N ILE A 121 -9.48 3.09 5.20
CA ILE A 121 -10.16 2.68 3.97
C ILE A 121 -11.64 2.43 4.29
N HIS A 122 -12.51 2.77 3.33
CA HIS A 122 -13.95 2.57 3.49
C HIS A 122 -14.27 1.08 3.75
N PRO A 123 -15.10 0.72 4.74
CA PRO A 123 -15.30 -0.67 5.17
C PRO A 123 -15.92 -1.58 4.10
N ASP A 124 -16.62 -1.02 3.11
CA ASP A 124 -17.15 -1.79 1.96
C ASP A 124 -16.07 -2.17 0.91
N ILE A 125 -14.82 -1.72 1.06
CA ILE A 125 -13.71 -2.12 0.20
C ILE A 125 -13.10 -3.39 0.80
N GLU A 126 -12.98 -4.45 0.00
CA GLU A 126 -12.31 -5.67 0.45
C GLU A 126 -10.79 -5.47 0.47
N VAL A 127 -10.16 -5.66 1.64
CA VAL A 127 -8.70 -5.50 1.80
C VAL A 127 -8.06 -6.78 2.33
N PRO A 128 -8.08 -7.90 1.57
CA PRO A 128 -7.44 -9.12 2.02
C PRO A 128 -5.92 -8.97 1.96
N ILE A 129 -5.24 -9.35 3.05
CA ILE A 129 -3.77 -9.39 3.14
C ILE A 129 -3.31 -10.83 3.35
N THR A 130 -2.48 -11.32 2.42
CA THR A 130 -1.87 -12.65 2.43
C THR A 130 -0.37 -12.52 2.68
N PHE A 131 0.16 -13.30 3.64
CA PHE A 131 1.59 -13.36 3.93
C PHE A 131 2.21 -14.62 3.36
N HIS A 132 3.25 -14.44 2.56
CA HIS A 132 4.09 -15.50 2.03
C HIS A 132 5.37 -15.56 2.85
N TRP A 133 5.49 -16.61 3.67
CA TRP A 133 6.66 -16.85 4.49
C TRP A 133 7.63 -17.79 3.76
N PRO A 134 8.95 -17.59 3.89
CA PRO A 134 9.92 -18.57 3.41
C PRO A 134 9.64 -19.92 4.06
N ASP A 135 9.70 -20.99 3.27
CA ASP A 135 9.58 -22.36 3.77
C ASP A 135 10.60 -22.56 4.90
N GLY A 136 10.09 -22.73 6.11
CA GLY A 136 10.93 -23.07 7.25
C GLY A 136 11.48 -24.47 7.00
N GLY A 137 12.74 -24.57 6.58
CA GLY A 137 13.47 -25.83 6.67
C GLY A 137 13.33 -26.32 8.11
N SER A 138 12.60 -27.42 8.28
CA SER A 138 12.53 -28.14 9.54
C SER A 138 13.97 -28.44 9.94
N ALA A 139 14.43 -27.85 11.05
CA ALA A 139 15.62 -28.35 11.72
C ALA A 139 15.30 -29.77 12.17
N SER A 140 15.82 -30.74 11.42
CA SER A 140 15.99 -32.13 11.84
C SER A 140 17.06 -32.23 12.92
#